data_AF-A0A2N9XS10-F1
#
_entry.id   AF-A0A2N9XS10-F1
#
_cell.length_a   1.000
_cell.length_b   1.000
_cell.length_c   1.000
_cell.angle_alpha   90.00
_cell.angle_beta   90.00
_cell.angle_gamma   90.00
#
_symmetry.space_group_name_H-M   'P 1'
#
loop_
_entity.id
_entity.type
_entity.pdbx_description
1 polymer ?
#
loop_
_entity_poly.entity_id
_entity_poly.type
_entity_poly.pdbx_seq_one_letter_code
_entity_poly.pdbx_strand_id
1 'polypeptide(L)'
;MAFKNLYELLKLKPTATPKDIAQAMKNAAQNQMISLDDLKQCKQLLLNEEARKKYNARLYAEYPEILIELTKPKEPEPAELEPAELETPEPVNTAASKKKRYIFISAACAVVIAVIGGVYFKYYKPISDAKEAVKDILKDPDSAKFYNVKRFVNSKSKIVSVCGKVNAKVPAGGYGGKQPFVYLVETKEAVLIPDKRPESIVKDFFYSTIYRINCLNADPDELSQQSAEAIVRLVEYEKLANEREATSIYDVTYNHLGKKMKEMSEKMEKDKQAISIYSHSDDE
;
A
#
# COMPACT_ATOMS: atom_id res chain seq x y z
N MET A 1 2.09 -13.09 -15.85
CA MET A 1 3.56 -13.15 -15.79
C MET A 1 4.03 -12.18 -14.71
N ALA A 2 4.97 -12.59 -13.86
CA ALA A 2 5.51 -11.73 -12.80
C ALA A 2 6.28 -10.54 -13.39
N PHE A 3 6.21 -9.38 -12.73
CA PHE A 3 6.92 -8.18 -13.16
C PHE A 3 8.42 -8.32 -12.90
N LYS A 4 9.24 -8.21 -13.95
CA LYS A 4 10.69 -8.52 -13.94
C LYS A 4 11.53 -7.25 -13.78
N ASN A 5 12.55 -7.30 -12.93
CA ASN A 5 13.52 -6.21 -12.75
C ASN A 5 14.64 -6.28 -13.82
N LEU A 6 14.55 -5.41 -14.83
CA LEU A 6 15.48 -5.38 -15.96
C LEU A 6 16.84 -4.76 -15.60
N TYR A 7 16.91 -3.97 -14.53
CA TYR A 7 18.18 -3.41 -14.04
C TYR A 7 19.05 -4.46 -13.39
N GLU A 8 18.44 -5.36 -12.62
CA GLU A 8 19.11 -6.48 -11.98
C GLU A 8 19.69 -7.46 -13.01
N LEU A 9 18.96 -7.74 -14.09
CA LEU A 9 19.44 -8.56 -15.22
C LEU A 9 20.70 -7.99 -15.85
N LEU A 10 20.83 -6.67 -15.90
CA LEU A 10 22.00 -5.97 -16.44
C LEU A 10 23.06 -5.66 -15.36
N LYS A 11 22.83 -6.05 -14.11
CA LYS A 11 23.66 -5.69 -12.94
C LYS A 11 23.90 -4.19 -12.82
N LEU A 12 22.86 -3.39 -13.11
CA LEU A 12 22.89 -1.94 -13.05
C LEU A 12 21.95 -1.40 -11.98
N LYS A 13 22.20 -0.17 -11.54
CA LYS A 13 21.25 0.59 -10.71
C LYS A 13 20.24 1.32 -11.60
N PRO A 14 19.00 1.57 -11.13
CA PRO A 14 18.01 2.36 -11.88
C PRO A 14 18.45 3.78 -12.24
N THR A 15 19.49 4.29 -11.58
CA THR A 15 20.16 5.59 -11.82
C THR A 15 21.17 5.58 -12.97
N ALA A 16 21.47 4.41 -13.56
CA ALA A 16 22.46 4.27 -14.64
C ALA A 16 22.13 5.15 -15.86
N THR A 17 23.14 5.72 -16.50
CA THR A 17 22.90 6.57 -17.68
C THR A 17 22.46 5.72 -18.88
N PRO A 18 21.77 6.30 -19.88
CA PRO A 18 21.43 5.57 -21.11
C PRO A 18 22.65 4.94 -21.81
N LYS A 19 23.82 5.60 -21.71
CA LYS A 19 25.08 5.10 -22.25
C LYS A 19 25.55 3.83 -21.51
N ASP A 20 25.47 3.84 -20.18
CA ASP A 20 25.85 2.69 -19.34
C ASP A 20 24.91 1.49 -19.59
N ILE A 21 23.62 1.75 -19.76
CA ILE A 21 22.62 0.72 -20.09
C ILE A 21 22.91 0.11 -21.46
N ALA A 22 23.18 0.94 -22.48
CA ALA A 22 23.52 0.44 -23.81
C ALA A 22 24.81 -0.40 -23.81
N GLN A 23 25.81 0.03 -23.04
CA GLN A 23 27.06 -0.71 -22.90
C GLN A 23 26.86 -2.04 -22.15
N ALA A 24 26.09 -2.05 -21.06
CA ALA A 24 25.78 -3.26 -20.32
C ALA A 24 24.98 -4.26 -21.16
N MET A 25 24.01 -3.78 -21.96
CA MET A 25 23.26 -4.63 -22.89
C MET A 25 24.18 -5.24 -23.95
N LYS A 26 25.13 -4.48 -24.49
CA LYS A 26 26.13 -4.98 -25.46
C LYS A 26 26.99 -6.08 -24.85
N ASN A 27 27.51 -5.85 -23.64
CA ASN A 27 28.32 -6.82 -22.92
C ASN A 27 27.51 -8.10 -22.57
N ALA A 28 26.26 -7.93 -22.13
CA ALA A 28 25.39 -9.05 -21.78
C ALA A 28 25.00 -9.90 -23.01
N ALA A 29 24.82 -9.27 -24.17
CA ALA A 29 24.56 -9.96 -25.43
C ALA A 29 25.81 -10.73 -25.94
N GLN A 30 26.99 -10.12 -25.88
CA GLN A 30 28.25 -10.75 -26.31
C GLN A 30 28.61 -11.97 -25.46
N ASN A 31 28.36 -11.89 -24.15
CA ASN A 31 28.68 -12.95 -23.19
C ASN A 31 27.49 -13.90 -22.92
N GLN A 32 26.39 -13.78 -23.69
CA GLN A 32 25.18 -14.61 -23.56
C GLN A 32 24.61 -14.67 -22.13
N MET A 33 24.73 -13.58 -21.37
CA MET A 33 24.32 -13.53 -19.95
C MET A 33 22.81 -13.43 -19.75
N ILE A 34 22.06 -13.00 -20.76
CA ILE A 34 20.60 -12.85 -20.73
C ILE A 34 19.98 -13.28 -22.06
N SER A 35 18.70 -13.66 -22.03
CA SER A 35 17.98 -14.14 -23.22
C SER A 35 17.74 -13.02 -24.26
N LEU A 36 17.53 -13.41 -25.52
CA LEU A 36 17.21 -12.46 -26.59
C LEU A 36 15.88 -11.72 -26.35
N ASP A 37 14.90 -12.38 -25.71
CA ASP A 37 13.62 -11.74 -25.37
C ASP A 37 13.82 -10.67 -24.28
N ASP A 38 14.62 -10.96 -23.26
CA ASP A 38 14.96 -9.99 -22.20
C ASP A 38 15.76 -8.81 -22.76
N LEU A 39 16.69 -9.03 -23.69
CA LEU A 39 17.42 -7.95 -24.38
C LEU A 39 16.47 -7.03 -25.15
N LYS A 40 15.44 -7.60 -25.79
CA LYS A 40 14.43 -6.82 -26.52
C LYS A 40 13.61 -5.97 -25.54
N GLN A 41 13.21 -6.52 -24.40
CA GLN A 41 12.52 -5.77 -23.35
C GLN A 41 13.40 -4.65 -22.77
N CYS A 42 14.69 -4.90 -22.50
CA CYS A 42 15.65 -3.88 -22.08
C CYS A 42 15.76 -2.75 -23.10
N LYS A 43 15.82 -3.06 -24.41
CA LYS A 43 15.87 -2.06 -25.47
C LYS A 43 14.61 -1.18 -25.49
N GLN A 44 13.44 -1.80 -25.39
CA GLN A 44 12.16 -1.11 -25.49
C GLN A 44 11.84 -0.27 -24.25
N LEU A 45 12.17 -0.78 -23.06
CA LEU A 45 11.77 -0.19 -21.79
C LEU A 45 12.86 0.67 -21.15
N LEU A 46 14.15 0.37 -21.34
CA LEU A 46 15.23 1.10 -20.65
C LEU A 46 15.97 2.14 -21.53
N LEU A 47 16.01 1.95 -22.85
CA LEU A 47 16.67 2.92 -23.75
C LEU A 47 15.71 4.00 -24.29
N ASN A 48 14.40 3.80 -24.18
CA ASN A 48 13.40 4.83 -24.45
C ASN A 48 13.09 5.59 -23.17
N GLU A 49 13.25 6.92 -23.17
CA GLU A 49 13.12 7.74 -21.96
C GLU A 49 11.69 7.71 -21.36
N GLU A 50 10.67 7.77 -22.20
CA GLU A 50 9.27 7.78 -21.76
C GLU A 50 8.86 6.40 -21.23
N ALA A 51 9.26 5.34 -21.92
CA ALA A 51 9.03 3.97 -21.49
C ALA A 51 9.78 3.66 -20.18
N ARG A 52 11.01 4.17 -20.04
CA ARG A 52 11.83 4.03 -18.83
C ARG A 52 11.21 4.72 -17.64
N LYS A 53 10.63 5.91 -17.81
CA LYS A 53 9.89 6.60 -16.75
C LYS A 53 8.69 5.77 -16.26
N LYS A 54 7.88 5.25 -17.18
CA LYS A 54 6.73 4.38 -16.86
C LYS A 54 7.17 3.06 -16.21
N TYR A 55 8.25 2.47 -16.73
CA TYR A 55 8.83 1.24 -16.20
C TYR A 55 9.38 1.43 -14.79
N ASN A 56 10.13 2.51 -14.54
CA ASN A 56 10.70 2.83 -13.23
C ASN A 56 9.60 3.11 -12.19
N ALA A 57 8.54 3.82 -12.59
CA ALA A 57 7.40 4.03 -11.71
C ALA A 57 6.77 2.70 -11.26
N ARG A 58 6.67 1.73 -12.18
CA ARG A 58 6.19 0.38 -11.85
C ARG A 58 7.20 -0.42 -11.05
N LEU A 59 8.49 -0.32 -11.38
CA LEU A 59 9.58 -0.98 -10.65
C LEU A 59 9.59 -0.58 -9.18
N TYR A 60 9.45 0.70 -8.88
CA TYR A 60 9.42 1.20 -7.51
C TYR A 60 8.11 0.87 -6.78
N ALA A 61 7.01 0.66 -7.50
CA ALA A 61 5.76 0.20 -6.92
C ALA A 61 5.83 -1.29 -6.49
N GLU A 62 6.61 -2.09 -7.22
CA GLU A 62 6.75 -3.54 -6.99
C GLU A 62 7.93 -3.89 -6.06
N TYR A 63 9.03 -3.12 -6.13
CA TYR A 63 10.28 -3.35 -5.38
C TYR A 63 10.70 -2.07 -4.60
N PRO A 64 10.01 -1.75 -3.50
CA PRO A 64 10.25 -0.51 -2.74
C PRO A 64 11.62 -0.45 -2.05
N GLU A 65 12.28 -1.58 -1.80
CA GLU A 65 13.62 -1.69 -1.22
C GLU A 65 14.71 -1.03 -2.08
N ILE A 66 14.53 -0.98 -3.41
CA ILE A 66 15.47 -0.36 -4.33
C ILE A 66 15.59 1.16 -4.05
N LEU A 67 14.50 1.81 -3.64
CA LEU A 67 14.51 3.23 -3.28
C LEU A 67 15.20 3.48 -1.93
N ILE A 68 15.15 2.52 -1.00
CA ILE A 68 15.85 2.60 0.27
C ILE A 68 17.37 2.51 0.03
N GLU A 69 17.81 1.63 -0.87
CA GLU A 69 19.23 1.50 -1.22
C GLU A 69 19.79 2.72 -1.95
N LEU A 70 18.96 3.40 -2.76
CA LEU A 70 19.35 4.65 -3.45
C LEU A 70 19.41 5.86 -2.53
N THR A 71 18.75 5.83 -1.37
CA THR A 71 18.66 6.95 -0.41
C THR A 71 19.54 6.78 0.83
N LYS A 72 20.16 5.61 1.03
CA LYS A 72 21.20 5.44 2.05
C LYS A 72 22.35 6.44 1.78
N PRO A 73 22.75 7.25 2.78
CA PRO A 73 23.96 8.05 2.70
C PRO A 73 25.14 7.15 2.32
N LYS A 74 25.96 7.59 1.37
CA LYS A 74 27.22 6.91 1.05
C LYS A 74 28.08 6.96 2.31
N GLU A 75 28.14 5.84 3.04
CA GLU A 75 29.02 5.66 4.18
C GLU A 75 30.46 5.95 3.71
N PRO A 76 31.23 6.79 4.43
CA PRO A 76 32.57 7.14 3.99
C PRO A 76 33.44 5.89 4.04
N GLU A 77 33.74 5.37 2.86
CA GLU A 77 34.75 4.34 2.66
C GLU A 77 36.08 4.87 3.23
N PRO A 78 36.76 4.13 4.13
CA PRO A 78 37.96 4.61 4.79
C PRO A 78 39.03 4.95 3.75
N ALA A 79 39.58 6.15 3.85
CA ALA A 79 40.67 6.60 3.00
C ALA A 79 41.92 5.73 3.29
N GLU A 80 42.28 4.86 2.35
CA GLU A 80 43.63 4.33 2.26
C GLU A 80 44.55 5.42 1.69
N LEU A 81 45.47 5.90 2.55
CA LEU A 81 46.66 6.71 2.27
C LEU A 81 47.69 5.85 1.51
N GLU A 82 48.41 6.24 0.44
CA GLU A 82 49.49 7.24 0.23
C GLU A 82 50.11 6.93 -1.19
N PRO A 83 51.12 7.65 -1.75
CA PRO A 83 51.66 9.00 -1.53
C PRO A 83 51.92 9.84 -2.82
N ALA A 84 52.47 11.06 -2.60
CA ALA A 84 53.03 12.12 -3.49
C ALA A 84 53.72 11.69 -4.82
N GLU A 85 53.86 12.48 -5.89
CA GLU A 85 54.45 13.83 -6.12
C GLU A 85 54.21 14.13 -7.65
N LEU A 86 54.05 15.35 -8.21
CA LEU A 86 55.13 16.30 -8.57
C LEU A 86 54.52 17.49 -9.38
N GLU A 87 54.86 18.70 -8.94
CA GLU A 87 55.05 20.02 -9.59
C GLU A 87 54.20 20.54 -10.79
N THR A 88 53.76 21.79 -10.63
CA THR A 88 53.16 22.73 -11.61
C THR A 88 54.19 23.24 -12.65
N PRO A 89 53.77 23.84 -13.80
CA PRO A 89 53.45 25.28 -13.81
C PRO A 89 52.23 25.66 -14.68
N GLU A 90 51.56 26.76 -14.31
CA GLU A 90 50.56 27.46 -15.13
C GLU A 90 51.19 28.06 -16.41
N PRO A 91 50.37 28.42 -17.43
CA PRO A 91 50.01 29.84 -17.50
C PRO A 91 48.58 30.17 -17.97
N VAL A 92 47.96 31.10 -17.24
CA VAL A 92 47.45 32.40 -17.71
C VAL A 92 46.22 32.47 -18.66
N ASN A 93 45.20 33.16 -18.14
CA ASN A 93 44.14 33.97 -18.78
C ASN A 93 42.93 33.28 -19.46
N THR A 94 41.79 33.25 -18.75
CA THR A 94 40.75 34.31 -18.89
C THR A 94 39.50 33.93 -18.07
N ALA A 95 39.29 34.68 -16.99
CA ALA A 95 38.06 34.68 -16.22
C ALA A 95 37.03 35.60 -16.91
N ALA A 96 35.95 35.04 -17.48
CA ALA A 96 34.61 35.67 -17.57
C ALA A 96 33.66 34.86 -18.48
N SER A 97 33.13 33.71 -18.03
CA SER A 97 32.00 33.05 -18.71
C SER A 97 31.38 31.89 -17.88
N LYS A 98 32.15 31.23 -17.02
CA LYS A 98 31.71 30.00 -16.32
C LYS A 98 30.81 30.20 -15.09
N LYS A 99 30.80 31.38 -14.45
CA LYS A 99 29.97 31.65 -13.25
C LYS A 99 28.46 31.68 -13.53
N LYS A 100 28.03 32.18 -14.69
CA LYS A 100 26.59 32.22 -15.03
C LYS A 100 26.03 30.82 -15.35
N ARG A 101 26.81 29.93 -15.99
CA ARG A 101 26.38 28.54 -16.28
C ARG A 101 26.19 27.69 -15.02
N TYR A 102 27.02 27.86 -13.99
CA TYR A 102 26.88 27.11 -12.72
C TYR A 102 25.64 27.50 -11.91
N ILE A 103 25.20 28.77 -12.00
CA ILE A 103 23.98 29.25 -11.32
C ILE A 103 22.71 28.71 -12.00
N PHE A 104 22.69 28.61 -13.34
CA PHE A 104 21.55 28.02 -14.05
C PHE A 104 21.46 26.49 -13.85
N ILE A 105 22.60 25.79 -13.76
CA ILE A 105 22.63 24.35 -13.48
C ILE A 105 22.21 24.07 -12.02
N SER A 106 22.66 24.88 -11.05
CA SER A 106 22.25 24.70 -9.64
C SER A 106 20.78 25.04 -9.41
N ALA A 107 20.24 26.08 -10.07
CA ALA A 107 18.82 26.41 -10.01
C ALA A 107 17.95 25.33 -10.66
N ALA A 108 18.36 24.79 -11.81
CA ALA A 108 17.64 23.68 -12.46
C ALA A 108 17.65 22.40 -11.59
N CYS A 109 18.78 22.07 -10.95
CA CYS A 109 18.86 20.95 -10.01
C CYS A 109 17.97 21.16 -8.78
N ALA A 110 17.93 22.37 -8.21
CA ALA A 110 17.07 22.69 -7.07
C ALA A 110 15.58 22.54 -7.40
N VAL A 111 15.15 22.94 -8.59
CA VAL A 111 13.77 22.75 -9.06
C VAL A 111 13.43 21.27 -9.23
N VAL A 112 14.34 20.47 -9.79
CA VAL A 112 14.14 19.01 -9.93
C VAL A 112 14.03 18.34 -8.56
N ILE A 113 14.89 18.71 -7.60
CA ILE A 113 14.83 18.18 -6.21
C ILE A 113 13.51 18.58 -5.54
N ALA A 114 13.03 19.82 -5.72
CA ALA A 114 11.77 20.27 -5.15
C ALA A 114 10.56 19.53 -5.75
N VAL A 115 10.56 19.26 -7.06
CA VAL A 115 9.50 18.49 -7.73
C VAL A 115 9.50 17.03 -7.28
N ILE A 116 10.68 16.39 -7.18
CA ILE A 116 10.81 15.02 -6.66
C ILE A 116 10.37 14.95 -5.19
N GLY A 117 10.79 15.92 -4.37
CA GLY A 117 10.37 16.03 -2.97
C GLY A 117 8.87 16.23 -2.81
N GLY A 118 8.24 17.05 -3.66
CA GLY A 118 6.79 17.27 -3.66
C GLY A 118 5.99 16.02 -4.05
N VAL A 119 6.44 15.29 -5.07
CA VAL A 119 5.83 14.00 -5.46
C VAL A 119 6.03 12.95 -4.36
N TYR A 120 7.22 12.92 -3.77
CA TYR A 120 7.53 12.04 -2.65
C TYR A 120 6.59 12.28 -1.47
N PHE A 121 6.50 13.53 -1.03
CA PHE A 121 5.69 13.92 0.12
C PHE A 121 4.20 13.69 -0.10
N LYS A 122 3.68 13.94 -1.31
CA LYS A 122 2.24 13.78 -1.59
C LYS A 122 1.80 12.32 -1.73
N TYR A 123 2.66 11.45 -2.26
CA TYR A 123 2.28 10.07 -2.57
C TYR A 123 2.77 9.06 -1.53
N TYR A 124 3.99 9.22 -1.02
CA TYR A 124 4.65 8.22 -0.17
C TYR A 124 4.46 8.46 1.32
N LYS A 125 4.31 9.72 1.75
CA LYS A 125 4.07 10.04 3.16
C LYS A 125 2.86 9.28 3.72
N PRO A 126 1.68 9.25 3.08
CA PRO A 126 0.53 8.51 3.63
C PRO A 126 0.79 7.01 3.75
N ILE A 127 1.60 6.41 2.86
CA ILE A 127 1.96 4.99 2.93
C ILE A 127 2.94 4.73 4.09
N SER A 128 3.87 5.64 4.31
CA SER A 128 4.79 5.58 5.47
C SER A 128 4.01 5.69 6.78
N ASP A 129 3.18 6.74 6.89
CA ASP A 129 2.33 6.99 8.07
C ASP A 129 1.40 5.80 8.33
N ALA A 130 0.84 5.18 7.28
CA ALA A 130 0.02 3.98 7.40
C ALA A 130 0.79 2.78 7.97
N LYS A 131 2.03 2.55 7.52
CA LYS A 131 2.86 1.46 8.03
C LYS A 131 3.22 1.67 9.50
N GLU A 132 3.51 2.91 9.89
CA GLU A 132 3.79 3.29 11.28
C GLU A 132 2.56 3.09 12.16
N ALA A 133 1.41 3.64 11.77
CA ALA A 133 0.17 3.48 12.53
C ALA A 133 -0.28 2.02 12.67
N VAL A 134 -0.04 1.18 11.64
CA VAL A 134 -0.30 -0.27 11.75
C VAL A 134 0.67 -0.93 12.72
N LYS A 135 1.96 -0.57 12.67
CA LYS A 135 2.97 -1.11 13.60
C LYS A 135 2.61 -0.84 15.05
N ASP A 136 2.08 0.34 15.37
CA ASP A 136 1.69 0.73 16.72
C ASP A 136 0.56 -0.14 17.32
N ILE A 137 -0.23 -0.81 16.47
CA ILE A 137 -1.33 -1.69 16.90
C ILE A 137 -0.86 -3.14 17.07
N LEU A 138 0.28 -3.50 16.46
CA LEU A 138 0.80 -4.86 16.49
C LEU A 138 1.45 -5.17 17.85
N LYS A 139 1.40 -6.46 18.23
CA LYS A 139 2.08 -6.94 19.44
C LYS A 139 3.61 -6.93 19.31
N ASP A 140 4.11 -7.19 18.09
CA ASP A 140 5.53 -7.11 17.74
C ASP A 140 5.68 -6.20 16.50
N PRO A 141 5.87 -4.87 16.70
CA PRO A 141 5.98 -3.89 15.63
C PRO A 141 7.13 -4.14 14.66
N ASP A 142 8.25 -4.68 15.16
CA ASP A 142 9.47 -4.89 14.37
C ASP A 142 9.37 -6.11 13.46
N SER A 143 8.51 -7.07 13.79
CA SER A 143 8.24 -8.23 12.96
C SER A 143 7.37 -7.95 11.72
N ALA A 144 6.80 -6.75 11.61
CA ALA A 144 5.78 -6.40 10.63
C ALA A 144 6.29 -6.47 9.18
N LYS A 145 5.63 -7.29 8.37
CA LYS A 145 5.85 -7.42 6.93
C LYS A 145 4.60 -6.96 6.19
N PHE A 146 4.76 -5.93 5.35
CA PHE A 146 3.66 -5.30 4.62
C PHE A 146 3.57 -5.82 3.19
N TYR A 147 2.35 -5.99 2.69
CA TYR A 147 2.05 -6.52 1.37
C TYR A 147 0.94 -5.71 0.69
N ASN A 148 1.07 -5.49 -0.62
CA ASN A 148 0.06 -4.84 -1.46
C ASN A 148 -0.44 -3.49 -0.91
N VAL A 149 0.42 -2.72 -0.24
CA VAL A 149 0.06 -1.43 0.36
C VAL A 149 -0.11 -0.38 -0.72
N LYS A 150 -1.32 0.14 -0.87
CA LYS A 150 -1.68 1.12 -1.90
C LYS A 150 -2.55 2.22 -1.34
N ARG A 151 -2.37 3.42 -1.87
CA ARG A 151 -3.26 4.55 -1.62
C ARG A 151 -4.54 4.38 -2.43
N PHE A 152 -5.68 4.50 -1.78
CA PHE A 152 -7.01 4.50 -2.38
C PHE A 152 -7.66 5.88 -2.22
N VAL A 153 -8.48 6.24 -3.20
CA VAL A 153 -9.35 7.40 -3.14
C VAL A 153 -10.73 6.93 -3.50
N ASN A 154 -11.66 7.04 -2.56
CA ASN A 154 -13.05 6.70 -2.84
C ASN A 154 -13.60 7.68 -3.90
N SER A 155 -14.13 7.16 -5.00
CA SER A 155 -14.57 7.99 -6.12
C SER A 155 -15.80 8.84 -5.79
N LYS A 156 -16.62 8.41 -4.83
CA LYS A 156 -17.86 9.05 -4.38
C LYS A 156 -17.59 10.11 -3.31
N SER A 157 -16.96 9.73 -2.20
CA SER A 157 -16.72 10.64 -1.07
C SER A 157 -15.40 11.39 -1.11
N LYS A 158 -14.49 11.03 -2.04
CA LYS A 158 -13.11 11.55 -2.11
C LYS A 158 -12.26 11.26 -0.87
N ILE A 159 -12.74 10.42 0.05
CA ILE A 159 -11.97 9.93 1.20
C ILE A 159 -10.69 9.26 0.70
N VAL A 160 -9.59 9.62 1.33
CA VAL A 160 -8.27 9.06 1.03
C VAL A 160 -7.89 8.08 2.13
N SER A 161 -7.54 6.87 1.71
CA SER A 161 -7.14 5.79 2.59
C SER A 161 -5.88 5.10 2.05
N VAL A 162 -5.23 4.31 2.90
CA VAL A 162 -4.20 3.37 2.50
C VAL A 162 -4.63 1.99 2.94
N CYS A 163 -4.71 1.05 1.99
CA CYS A 163 -5.10 -0.33 2.27
C CYS A 163 -3.97 -1.27 1.91
N GLY A 164 -3.86 -2.38 2.65
CA GLY A 164 -2.88 -3.41 2.38
C GLY A 164 -3.09 -4.63 3.27
N LYS A 165 -2.08 -5.48 3.35
CA LYS A 165 -2.02 -6.57 4.31
C LYS A 165 -0.73 -6.48 5.12
N VAL A 166 -0.80 -6.92 6.37
CA VAL A 166 0.34 -7.02 7.27
C VAL A 166 0.44 -8.45 7.80
N ASN A 167 1.65 -8.96 7.96
CA ASN A 167 1.92 -10.20 8.66
C ASN A 167 2.93 -9.89 9.76
N ALA A 168 2.62 -10.28 10.98
CA ALA A 168 3.45 -10.00 12.16
C ALA A 168 3.50 -11.24 13.06
N LYS A 169 4.52 -11.28 13.91
CA LYS A 169 4.65 -12.33 14.91
C LYS A 169 3.57 -12.16 15.99
N VAL A 170 2.96 -13.28 16.36
CA VAL A 170 2.10 -13.37 17.53
C VAL A 170 2.96 -13.71 18.75
N PRO A 171 2.46 -13.51 20.00
CA PRO A 171 3.22 -13.81 21.22
C PRO A 171 3.78 -15.24 21.29
N ALA A 172 3.16 -16.21 20.62
CA ALA A 172 3.64 -17.59 20.52
C ALA A 172 4.85 -17.78 19.56
N GLY A 173 5.41 -16.70 19.00
CA GLY A 173 6.63 -16.72 18.19
C GLY A 173 6.44 -17.01 16.68
N GLY A 174 5.26 -17.50 16.28
CA GLY A 174 4.88 -17.72 14.88
C GLY A 174 4.28 -16.50 14.19
N TYR A 175 4.09 -16.57 12.88
CA TYR A 175 3.34 -15.57 12.10
C TYR A 175 1.86 -15.96 12.00
N GLY A 176 0.96 -15.03 12.31
CA GLY A 176 -0.49 -15.28 12.36
C GLY A 176 -1.18 -15.38 11.00
N GLY A 177 -0.54 -14.89 9.93
CA GLY A 177 -1.15 -14.79 8.60
C GLY A 177 -1.15 -13.37 8.08
N LYS A 178 -1.55 -13.19 6.81
CA LYS A 178 -1.61 -11.87 6.17
C LYS A 178 -2.96 -11.22 6.47
N GLN A 179 -2.99 -10.41 7.51
CA GLN A 179 -4.18 -9.70 7.96
C GLN A 179 -4.39 -8.40 7.16
N PRO A 180 -5.59 -8.13 6.59
CA PRO A 180 -5.87 -6.86 5.93
C PRO A 180 -5.89 -5.68 6.92
N PHE A 181 -5.54 -4.50 6.43
CA PHE A 181 -5.67 -3.27 7.20
C PHE A 181 -6.18 -2.11 6.34
N VAL A 182 -6.77 -1.13 7.02
CA VAL A 182 -7.20 0.16 6.47
C VAL A 182 -6.56 1.26 7.29
N TYR A 183 -5.95 2.24 6.65
CA TYR A 183 -5.49 3.47 7.27
C TYR A 183 -6.25 4.66 6.69
N LEU A 184 -6.88 5.45 7.56
CA LEU A 184 -7.62 6.65 7.20
C LEU A 184 -6.68 7.85 7.24
N VAL A 185 -6.40 8.47 6.09
CA VAL A 185 -5.39 9.54 6.02
C VAL A 185 -5.82 10.80 6.78
N GLU A 186 -7.14 11.04 6.85
CA GLU A 186 -7.71 12.21 7.53
C GLU A 186 -7.60 12.12 9.05
N THR A 187 -7.99 10.98 9.65
CA THR A 187 -7.94 10.77 11.10
C THR A 187 -6.60 10.23 11.58
N LYS A 188 -5.76 9.74 10.67
CA LYS A 188 -4.51 9.01 10.94
C LYS A 188 -4.69 7.73 11.76
N GLU A 189 -5.87 7.14 11.67
CA GLU A 189 -6.19 5.90 12.37
C GLU A 189 -5.96 4.70 11.45
N ALA A 190 -5.36 3.63 11.99
CA ALA A 190 -5.29 2.35 11.33
C ALA A 190 -6.22 1.34 12.00
N VAL A 191 -6.84 0.49 11.19
CA VAL A 191 -7.74 -0.57 11.63
C VAL A 191 -7.28 -1.87 11.01
N LEU A 192 -7.00 -2.87 11.85
CA LEU A 192 -6.78 -4.24 11.42
C LEU A 192 -8.14 -4.90 11.19
N ILE A 193 -8.33 -5.47 10.00
CA ILE A 193 -9.53 -6.24 9.66
C ILE A 193 -9.30 -7.68 10.13
N PRO A 194 -10.14 -8.24 11.00
CA PRO A 194 -10.02 -9.64 11.41
C PRO A 194 -10.02 -10.59 10.20
N ASP A 195 -9.27 -11.68 10.28
CA ASP A 195 -9.30 -12.72 9.22
C ASP A 195 -10.56 -13.60 9.34
N LYS A 196 -11.11 -13.72 10.55
CA LYS A 196 -12.36 -14.45 10.84
C LYS A 196 -13.51 -13.50 11.10
N ARG A 197 -14.74 -13.94 10.81
CA ARG A 197 -15.93 -13.14 11.09
C ARG A 197 -16.06 -12.90 12.60
N PRO A 198 -16.28 -11.64 13.04
CA PRO A 198 -16.60 -11.37 14.44
C PRO A 198 -17.96 -11.97 14.84
N GLU A 199 -18.07 -12.47 16.07
CA GLU A 199 -19.35 -12.96 16.61
C GLU A 199 -20.42 -11.86 16.69
N SER A 200 -20.01 -10.62 16.96
CA SER A 200 -20.91 -9.47 17.00
C SER A 200 -21.18 -8.97 15.59
N ILE A 201 -22.45 -9.00 15.18
CA ILE A 201 -22.90 -8.43 13.91
C ILE A 201 -22.55 -6.94 13.76
N VAL A 202 -22.54 -6.18 14.87
CA VAL A 202 -22.13 -4.77 14.86
C VAL A 202 -20.64 -4.63 14.52
N LYS A 203 -19.79 -5.52 15.04
CA LYS A 203 -18.36 -5.55 14.68
C LYS A 203 -18.15 -6.00 13.24
N ASP A 204 -18.88 -7.01 12.77
CA ASP A 204 -18.86 -7.41 11.36
C ASP A 204 -19.18 -6.20 10.48
N PHE A 205 -20.32 -5.53 10.71
CA PHE A 205 -20.71 -4.35 9.92
C PHE A 205 -19.69 -3.23 9.99
N PHE A 206 -19.10 -2.97 11.16
CA PHE A 206 -18.03 -1.98 11.29
C PHE A 206 -16.83 -2.30 10.39
N TYR A 207 -16.26 -3.51 10.49
CA TYR A 207 -15.09 -3.90 9.69
C TYR A 207 -15.43 -4.01 8.20
N SER A 208 -16.62 -4.51 7.88
CA SER A 208 -17.09 -4.65 6.51
C SER A 208 -17.31 -3.30 5.85
N THR A 209 -17.96 -2.36 6.54
CA THR A 209 -18.23 -1.01 6.03
C THR A 209 -16.95 -0.21 5.85
N ILE A 210 -16.04 -0.21 6.85
CA ILE A 210 -14.78 0.52 6.72
C ILE A 210 -13.94 -0.04 5.57
N TYR A 211 -13.85 -1.36 5.41
CA TYR A 211 -13.07 -1.98 4.35
C TYR A 211 -13.69 -1.74 2.96
N ARG A 212 -15.01 -1.88 2.83
CA ARG A 212 -15.70 -1.70 1.54
C ARG A 212 -15.61 -0.27 1.04
N ILE A 213 -15.85 0.71 1.92
CA ILE A 213 -15.76 2.13 1.54
C ILE A 213 -14.32 2.49 1.17
N ASN A 214 -13.35 2.10 1.99
CA ASN A 214 -11.99 2.61 1.86
C ASN A 214 -11.12 1.81 0.88
N CYS A 215 -11.38 0.51 0.70
CA CYS A 215 -10.51 -0.37 -0.09
C CYS A 215 -11.20 -0.97 -1.32
N LEU A 216 -12.53 -1.07 -1.31
CA LEU A 216 -13.33 -1.62 -2.42
C LEU A 216 -14.18 -0.57 -3.13
N ASN A 217 -14.03 0.71 -2.78
CA ASN A 217 -14.70 1.84 -3.44
C ASN A 217 -16.24 1.75 -3.41
N ALA A 218 -16.81 1.19 -2.35
CA ALA A 218 -18.25 1.20 -2.13
C ALA A 218 -18.76 2.63 -1.88
N ASP A 219 -20.02 2.86 -2.21
CA ASP A 219 -20.69 4.15 -1.95
C ASP A 219 -20.94 4.28 -0.43
N PRO A 220 -20.36 5.30 0.23
CA PRO A 220 -20.47 5.43 1.67
C PRO A 220 -21.87 5.77 2.15
N ASP A 221 -22.65 6.52 1.37
CA ASP A 221 -24.01 6.90 1.77
C ASP A 221 -24.92 5.67 1.71
N GLU A 222 -24.84 4.92 0.61
CA GLU A 222 -25.58 3.67 0.43
C GLU A 222 -25.23 2.65 1.52
N LEU A 223 -23.94 2.41 1.75
CA LEU A 223 -23.51 1.38 2.69
C LEU A 223 -23.77 1.77 4.15
N SER A 224 -23.65 3.06 4.48
CA SER A 224 -23.98 3.57 5.82
C SER A 224 -25.47 3.48 6.09
N GLN A 225 -26.31 3.81 5.10
CA GLN A 225 -27.77 3.66 5.22
C GLN A 225 -28.14 2.18 5.40
N GLN A 226 -27.61 1.28 4.57
CA GLN A 226 -27.86 -0.16 4.68
C GLN A 226 -27.45 -0.69 6.07
N SER A 227 -26.27 -0.30 6.56
CA SER A 227 -25.79 -0.70 7.89
C SER A 227 -26.68 -0.17 9.01
N ALA A 228 -27.12 1.09 8.93
CA ALA A 228 -27.99 1.69 9.93
C ALA A 228 -29.36 1.01 9.99
N GLU A 229 -29.97 0.74 8.82
CA GLU A 229 -31.24 0.04 8.73
C GLU A 229 -31.15 -1.40 9.28
N ALA A 230 -30.04 -2.10 9.01
CA ALA A 230 -29.80 -3.43 9.52
C ALA A 230 -29.63 -3.44 11.06
N ILE A 231 -28.98 -2.42 11.63
CA ILE A 231 -28.87 -2.26 13.09
C ILE A 231 -30.24 -1.97 13.71
N VAL A 232 -31.09 -1.15 13.09
CA VAL A 232 -32.46 -0.92 13.59
C VAL A 232 -33.24 -2.24 13.61
N ARG A 233 -33.11 -3.07 12.58
CA ARG A 233 -33.74 -4.40 12.54
C ARG A 233 -33.23 -5.34 13.62
N LEU A 234 -31.94 -5.30 13.94
CA LEU A 234 -31.37 -6.05 15.06
C LEU A 234 -32.00 -5.64 16.40
N VAL A 235 -32.13 -4.34 16.65
CA VAL A 235 -32.76 -3.82 17.88
C VAL A 235 -34.24 -4.22 17.96
N GLU A 236 -34.95 -4.17 16.83
CA GLU A 236 -36.35 -4.63 16.77
C GLU A 236 -36.46 -6.14 17.03
N TYR A 237 -35.51 -6.94 16.52
CA TYR A 237 -35.44 -8.38 16.77
C TYR A 237 -35.24 -8.68 18.25
N GLU A 238 -34.30 -8.01 18.90
CA GLU A 238 -34.06 -8.15 20.35
C GLU A 238 -35.30 -7.78 21.16
N LYS A 239 -36.01 -6.71 20.77
CA LYS A 239 -37.27 -6.34 21.40
C LYS A 239 -38.32 -7.45 21.25
N LEU A 240 -38.47 -8.02 20.05
CA LEU A 240 -39.40 -9.14 19.82
C LEU A 240 -39.00 -10.39 20.60
N ALA A 241 -37.69 -10.66 20.73
CA ALA A 241 -37.17 -11.77 21.52
C ALA A 241 -37.53 -11.63 23.00
N ASN A 242 -37.29 -10.44 23.58
CA ASN A 242 -37.62 -10.12 24.96
C ASN A 242 -39.14 -10.19 25.22
N GLU A 243 -39.95 -9.66 24.30
CA GLU A 243 -41.41 -9.73 24.39
C GLU A 243 -41.90 -11.19 24.34
N ARG A 244 -41.29 -12.03 23.49
CA ARG A 244 -41.63 -13.44 23.38
C ARG A 244 -41.24 -14.22 24.63
N GLU A 245 -40.07 -13.93 25.21
CA GLU A 245 -39.61 -14.55 26.46
C GLU A 245 -40.54 -14.22 27.64
N ALA A 246 -41.05 -12.99 27.69
CA ALA A 246 -42.03 -12.56 28.70
C ALA A 246 -43.45 -13.12 28.45
N THR A 247 -43.73 -13.67 27.27
CA THR A 247 -45.05 -14.17 26.87
C THR A 247 -45.18 -15.66 27.20
N SER A 248 -46.28 -16.05 27.84
CA SER A 248 -46.58 -17.47 28.11
C SER A 248 -46.63 -18.28 26.82
N ILE A 249 -46.03 -19.47 26.80
CA ILE A 249 -46.02 -20.38 25.65
C ILE A 249 -47.43 -20.83 25.20
N TYR A 250 -48.43 -20.70 26.08
CA TYR A 250 -49.82 -21.03 25.79
C TYR A 250 -50.62 -19.85 25.22
N ASP A 251 -50.04 -18.65 25.21
CA ASP A 251 -50.64 -17.46 24.61
C ASP A 251 -50.49 -17.50 23.08
N VAL A 252 -51.56 -17.19 22.34
CA VAL A 252 -51.54 -17.11 20.88
C VAL A 252 -50.49 -16.11 20.38
N THR A 253 -50.21 -15.07 21.17
CA THR A 253 -49.18 -14.05 20.92
C THR A 253 -47.79 -14.67 20.83
N TYR A 254 -47.49 -15.74 21.57
CA TYR A 254 -46.18 -16.41 21.52
C TYR A 254 -45.84 -16.91 20.12
N ASN A 255 -46.79 -17.58 19.45
CA ASN A 255 -46.61 -18.08 18.09
C ASN A 255 -46.51 -16.95 17.06
N HIS A 256 -47.28 -15.87 17.26
CA HIS A 256 -47.22 -14.68 16.40
C HIS A 256 -45.86 -13.98 16.48
N LEU A 257 -45.32 -13.81 17.69
CA LEU A 257 -43.98 -13.26 17.90
C LEU A 257 -42.91 -14.16 17.28
N GLY A 258 -43.03 -15.49 17.43
CA GLY A 258 -42.14 -16.45 16.77
C GLY A 258 -42.12 -16.31 15.24
N LYS A 259 -43.29 -16.11 14.61
CA LYS A 259 -43.39 -15.85 13.17
C LYS A 259 -42.71 -14.54 12.76
N LYS A 260 -42.98 -13.45 13.49
CA LYS A 260 -42.32 -12.15 13.25
C LYS A 260 -40.81 -12.23 13.40
N MET A 261 -40.32 -12.89 14.44
CA MET A 261 -38.89 -13.11 14.66
C MET A 261 -38.26 -13.88 13.50
N LYS A 262 -38.94 -14.91 12.97
CA LYS A 262 -38.45 -15.66 11.81
C LYS A 262 -38.35 -14.77 10.56
N GLU A 263 -39.41 -14.04 10.23
CA GLU A 263 -39.42 -13.10 9.11
C GLU A 263 -38.32 -12.04 9.23
N MET A 264 -38.06 -11.57 10.44
CA MET A 264 -37.01 -10.59 10.72
C MET A 264 -35.61 -11.18 10.63
N SER A 265 -35.40 -12.39 11.14
CA SER A 265 -34.15 -13.13 11.03
C SER A 265 -33.77 -13.37 9.56
N GLU A 266 -34.74 -13.69 8.69
CA GLU A 266 -34.51 -13.84 7.25
C GLU A 266 -34.08 -12.52 6.59
N LYS A 267 -34.60 -11.37 7.05
CA LYS A 267 -34.16 -10.04 6.57
C LYS A 267 -32.75 -9.71 7.06
N MET A 268 -32.46 -9.96 8.34
CA MET A 268 -31.14 -9.73 8.90
C MET A 268 -30.06 -10.58 8.23
N GLU A 269 -30.36 -11.81 7.85
CA GLU A 269 -29.42 -12.65 7.10
C GLU A 269 -29.14 -12.08 5.71
N LYS A 270 -30.15 -11.52 5.03
CA LYS A 270 -29.94 -10.80 3.76
C LYS A 270 -29.09 -9.55 3.94
N ASP A 271 -29.34 -8.77 5.00
CA ASP A 271 -28.51 -7.60 5.31
C ASP A 271 -27.06 -7.99 5.57
N LYS A 272 -26.87 -9.06 6.34
CA LYS A 272 -25.55 -9.61 6.64
C LYS A 272 -24.82 -10.00 5.37
N GLN A 273 -25.47 -10.72 4.46
CA GLN A 273 -24.89 -11.09 3.17
C GLN A 273 -24.62 -9.87 2.27
N ALA A 274 -25.46 -8.84 2.34
CA ALA A 274 -25.31 -7.63 1.55
C ALA A 274 -24.19 -6.71 2.05
N ILE A 275 -23.92 -6.69 3.37
CA ILE A 275 -22.96 -5.78 4.01
C ILE A 275 -21.58 -6.45 4.20
N SER A 276 -21.57 -7.70 4.69
CA SER A 276 -20.38 -8.39 5.18
C SER A 276 -19.32 -8.62 4.10
N ILE A 277 -18.05 -8.49 4.47
CA ILE A 277 -16.91 -8.89 3.64
C ILE A 277 -16.49 -10.35 3.85
N TYR A 278 -17.08 -11.01 4.85
CA TYR A 278 -16.77 -12.38 5.23
C TYR A 278 -17.71 -13.35 4.51
N SER A 279 -17.13 -14.41 3.94
CA SER A 279 -17.86 -15.51 3.33
C SER A 279 -18.45 -16.46 4.38
N HIS A 280 -19.37 -17.34 3.98
CA HIS A 280 -19.93 -18.37 4.87
C HIS A 280 -18.87 -19.35 5.43
N SER A 281 -17.74 -19.56 4.72
CA SER A 281 -16.66 -20.42 5.23
C SER A 281 -15.85 -19.78 6.35
N ASP A 282 -16.05 -18.49 6.63
CA ASP A 282 -15.32 -17.77 7.67
C ASP A 282 -16.02 -17.84 9.04
N ASP A 283 -17.10 -18.62 9.14
CA ASP A 283 -17.88 -18.90 10.36
C ASP A 283 -17.34 -20.10 11.17
N GLU A 284 -16.37 -20.87 10.64
CA GLU A 284 -15.74 -22.04 11.27
C GLU A 284 -14.34 -21.73 11.85
#